data_AF-A0A1V6HKM8-F1
#
_entry.id   AF-A0A1V6HKM8-F1
#
_cell.length_a   1.000
_cell.length_b   1.000
_cell.length_c   1.000
_cell.angle_alpha   90.00
_cell.angle_beta   90.00
_cell.angle_gamma   90.00
#
_symmetry.space_group_name_H-M   'P 1'
#
loop_
_entity.id
_entity.type
_entity.pdbx_description
1 polymer ?
#
loop_
_entity_poly.entity_id
_entity_poly.type
_entity_poly.pdbx_seq_one_letter_code
_entity_poly.pdbx_strand_id
1 'polypeptide(L)'
;MNDNRKQFLKFFWINTIVMLLMFALHLLSIVLFPSGPISRMTPYSILFFSIFNLLFFYIKRWLYQSKDSKFINLFLIFNSVKMVLFIAIIAVYAYFFHDDAINFAIGFFICYAVFTTVLVRSFNRLQKVR
;
A
#
# COMPACT_ATOMS: atom_id res chain seq x y z
N MET A 1 -22.46 6.71 17.64
CA MET A 1 -21.74 6.02 16.53
C MET A 1 -20.30 5.79 16.98
N ASN A 2 -19.96 4.53 17.25
CA ASN A 2 -18.72 4.07 17.89
C ASN A 2 -17.47 4.70 17.23
N ASP A 3 -16.60 5.34 18.00
CA ASP A 3 -15.45 6.14 17.52
C ASP A 3 -14.57 5.35 16.51
N ASN A 4 -14.44 4.05 16.76
CA ASN A 4 -13.76 3.08 15.89
C ASN A 4 -14.30 3.02 14.45
N ARG A 5 -15.61 3.18 14.22
CA ARG A 5 -16.21 3.17 12.87
C ARG A 5 -15.86 4.44 12.10
N LYS A 6 -15.83 5.59 12.79
CA LYS A 6 -15.47 6.88 12.19
C LYS A 6 -14.01 6.87 11.72
N GLN A 7 -13.11 6.30 12.52
CA GLN A 7 -11.69 6.21 12.18
C GLN A 7 -11.43 5.28 10.98
N PHE A 8 -12.10 4.12 10.92
CA PHE A 8 -12.04 3.24 9.76
C PHE A 8 -12.56 3.91 8.50
N LEU A 9 -13.74 4.55 8.56
CA LEU A 9 -14.31 5.26 7.41
C LEU A 9 -13.38 6.37 6.92
N LYS A 10 -12.78 7.13 7.84
CA LYS A 10 -11.80 8.18 7.49
C LYS A 10 -10.57 7.60 6.79
N PHE A 11 -10.05 6.47 7.28
CA PHE A 11 -8.94 5.78 6.62
C PHE A 11 -9.33 5.24 5.24
N PHE A 12 -10.50 4.62 5.14
CA PHE A 12 -11.04 4.12 3.88
C PHE A 12 -11.12 5.24 2.83
N TRP A 13 -11.72 6.37 3.18
CA TRP A 13 -11.81 7.52 2.28
C TRP A 13 -10.43 8.06 1.87
N ILE A 14 -9.50 8.21 2.80
CA ILE A 14 -8.14 8.67 2.49
C ILE A 14 -7.44 7.69 1.53
N ASN A 15 -7.54 6.38 1.79
CA ASN A 15 -6.96 5.35 0.93
C ASN A 15 -7.58 5.41 -0.49
N THR A 16 -8.90 5.48 -0.59
CA THR A 16 -9.62 5.59 -1.87
C THR A 16 -9.24 6.85 -2.64
N ILE A 17 -9.13 8.00 -1.97
CA ILE A 17 -8.70 9.26 -2.60
C ILE A 17 -7.27 9.14 -3.13
N VAL A 18 -6.35 8.58 -2.34
CA VAL A 18 -4.95 8.37 -2.76
C VAL A 18 -4.87 7.39 -3.93
N MET A 19 -5.66 6.31 -3.90
CA MET A 19 -5.79 5.35 -4.99
C MET A 19 -6.26 6.05 -6.27
N LEU A 20 -7.35 6.82 -6.22
CA LEU A 20 -7.87 7.56 -7.37
C LEU A 20 -6.86 8.58 -7.90
N LEU A 21 -6.14 9.27 -7.01
CA LEU A 21 -5.09 10.22 -7.39
C LEU A 21 -3.91 9.51 -8.09
N MET A 22 -3.48 8.35 -7.59
CA MET A 22 -2.45 7.55 -8.26
C MET A 22 -2.90 7.04 -9.62
N PHE A 23 -4.17 6.64 -9.76
CA PHE A 23 -4.76 6.28 -11.05
C PHE A 23 -4.78 7.45 -12.02
N ALA A 24 -5.21 8.64 -11.56
CA ALA A 24 -5.22 9.84 -12.37
C ALA A 24 -3.81 10.23 -12.83
N LEU A 25 -2.82 10.15 -11.94
CA LEU A 25 -1.41 10.39 -12.29
C LEU A 25 -0.87 9.37 -13.30
N HIS A 26 -1.27 8.10 -13.19
CA HIS A 26 -0.90 7.08 -14.16
C HIS A 26 -1.56 7.32 -15.54
N LEU A 27 -2.83 7.71 -15.59
CA LEU A 27 -3.49 8.06 -16.84
C LEU A 27 -2.84 9.31 -17.47
N LEU A 28 -2.57 10.33 -16.66
CA LEU A 28 -1.89 11.54 -17.11
C LEU A 28 -0.52 11.23 -17.69
N SER A 29 0.23 10.34 -17.06
CA SER A 29 1.57 9.99 -17.53
C SER A 29 1.55 9.19 -18.84
N ILE A 30 0.53 8.36 -19.08
CA ILE A 30 0.33 7.70 -20.39
C ILE A 30 0.05 8.73 -21.48
N VAL A 31 -0.78 9.75 -21.19
CA VAL A 31 -1.12 10.79 -22.17
C VAL A 31 0.08 11.68 -22.50
N LEU A 32 0.84 12.08 -21.47
CA LEU A 32 2.01 12.95 -21.64
C LEU A 32 3.23 12.20 -22.20
N PHE A 33 3.38 10.92 -21.88
CA PHE A 33 4.52 10.09 -22.29
C PHE A 33 4.04 8.73 -22.82
N PRO A 34 3.53 8.67 -24.06
CA PRO A 34 2.92 7.44 -24.62
C PRO A 34 3.91 6.27 -24.76
N SER A 35 5.18 6.58 -25.01
CA SER A 35 6.31 5.64 -25.03
C SER A 35 7.14 5.68 -23.74
N GLY A 36 6.57 6.24 -22.67
CA GLY A 36 7.25 6.43 -21.40
C GLY A 36 7.58 5.11 -20.69
N PRO A 37 8.52 5.13 -19.73
CA PRO A 37 9.02 3.94 -19.02
C PRO A 37 8.04 3.46 -17.93
N ILE A 38 6.74 3.44 -18.23
CA ILE A 38 5.71 3.10 -17.25
C ILE A 38 5.14 1.74 -17.60
N SER A 39 5.29 0.80 -16.66
CA SER A 39 4.78 -0.53 -16.84
C SER A 39 3.26 -0.53 -16.98
N ARG A 40 2.76 -1.35 -17.91
CA ARG A 40 1.32 -1.59 -18.10
C ARG A 40 0.67 -2.22 -16.86
N MET A 41 1.46 -2.82 -15.96
CA MET A 41 0.98 -3.44 -14.73
C MET A 41 0.79 -2.46 -13.56
N THR A 42 1.21 -1.20 -13.72
CA THR A 42 1.10 -0.18 -12.67
C THR A 42 -0.32 -0.03 -12.07
N PRO A 43 -1.42 -0.08 -12.84
CA PRO A 43 -2.79 -0.07 -12.30
C PRO A 43 -3.06 -1.18 -11.29
N TYR A 44 -2.56 -2.39 -11.56
CA TYR A 44 -2.75 -3.54 -10.68
C TYR A 44 -1.92 -3.39 -9.40
N SER A 45 -0.73 -2.80 -9.49
CA SER A 45 0.06 -2.43 -8.31
C SER A 45 -0.70 -1.45 -7.41
N ILE A 46 -1.31 -0.40 -7.99
CA ILE A 46 -2.11 0.57 -7.25
C ILE A 46 -3.27 -0.11 -6.50
N LEU A 47 -4.03 -0.97 -7.19
CA LEU A 47 -5.13 -1.74 -6.57
C LEU A 47 -4.63 -2.68 -5.47
N PHE A 48 -3.56 -3.42 -5.75
CA PHE A 48 -2.92 -4.33 -4.81
C PHE A 48 -2.56 -3.58 -3.52
N PHE A 49 -1.85 -2.45 -3.61
CA PHE A 49 -1.46 -1.68 -2.43
C PHE A 49 -2.64 -1.05 -1.70
N SER A 50 -3.68 -0.59 -2.41
CA SER A 50 -4.89 -0.06 -1.79
C SER A 50 -5.62 -1.11 -0.94
N ILE A 51 -5.88 -2.29 -1.51
CA ILE A 51 -6.52 -3.42 -0.83
C ILE A 51 -5.64 -3.88 0.34
N PHE A 52 -4.34 -4.03 0.10
CA PHE A 52 -3.39 -4.47 1.12
C PHE A 52 -3.35 -3.52 2.32
N ASN A 53 -3.41 -2.21 2.08
CA ASN A 53 -3.49 -1.20 3.14
C ASN A 53 -4.78 -1.30 3.95
N LEU A 54 -5.94 -1.53 3.31
CA LEU A 54 -7.20 -1.74 4.01
C LEU A 54 -7.14 -2.98 4.90
N LEU A 55 -6.60 -4.08 4.37
CA LEU A 55 -6.40 -5.32 5.11
C LEU A 55 -5.49 -5.09 6.33
N PHE A 56 -4.34 -4.45 6.15
CA PHE A 56 -3.39 -4.20 7.23
C PHE A 56 -3.95 -3.26 8.30
N PHE A 57 -4.71 -2.24 7.89
CA PHE A 57 -5.37 -1.36 8.84
C PHE A 57 -6.44 -2.12 9.66
N TYR A 58 -7.18 -3.02 9.03
CA TYR A 58 -8.15 -3.87 9.70
C TYR A 58 -7.47 -4.83 10.70
N ILE A 59 -6.44 -5.56 10.28
CA ILE A 59 -5.67 -6.48 11.14
C ILE A 59 -5.10 -5.72 12.33
N LYS A 60 -4.52 -4.54 12.10
CA LYS A 60 -3.91 -3.74 13.16
C LYS A 60 -4.94 -3.24 14.17
N ARG A 61 -6.15 -2.87 13.71
CA ARG A 61 -7.27 -2.52 14.61
C ARG A 61 -7.66 -3.68 15.51
N TRP A 62 -7.73 -4.89 14.97
CA TRP A 62 -8.02 -6.10 15.76
C TRP A 62 -6.93 -6.34 16.81
N LEU A 63 -5.66 -6.21 16.42
CA LEU A 63 -4.52 -6.37 17.32
C LEU A 63 -4.41 -5.28 18.39
N TYR A 64 -4.91 -4.07 18.13
CA TYR A 64 -4.92 -2.96 19.08
C TYR A 64 -5.76 -3.24 20.35
N GLN A 65 -6.60 -4.28 20.33
CA GLN A 65 -7.31 -4.78 21.52
C GLN A 65 -6.45 -5.72 22.38
N SER A 66 -5.25 -6.10 21.90
CA SER A 66 -4.34 -7.06 22.54
C SER A 66 -3.16 -6.33 23.21
N LYS A 67 -2.62 -6.87 24.32
CA LYS A 67 -1.51 -6.26 25.10
C LYS A 67 -0.33 -5.77 24.21
N ASP A 68 0.16 -4.57 24.51
CA ASP A 68 1.12 -3.76 23.72
C ASP A 68 2.41 -4.50 23.26
N SER A 69 2.94 -5.44 24.03
CA SER A 69 4.20 -6.15 23.69
C SER A 69 4.04 -7.16 22.55
N LYS A 70 2.88 -7.84 22.46
CA LYS A 70 2.60 -8.80 21.37
C LYS A 70 2.36 -8.07 20.04
N PHE A 71 1.84 -6.85 20.11
CA PHE A 71 1.56 -6.01 18.96
C PHE A 71 2.83 -5.60 18.21
N ILE A 72 3.89 -5.19 18.91
CA ILE A 72 5.15 -4.76 18.28
C ILE A 72 5.78 -5.92 17.51
N ASN A 73 5.86 -7.10 18.14
CA ASN A 73 6.49 -8.25 17.52
C ASN A 73 5.69 -8.72 16.28
N LEU A 74 4.36 -8.79 16.40
CA LEU A 74 3.51 -9.18 15.26
C LEU A 74 3.56 -8.16 14.12
N PHE A 75 3.54 -6.86 14.44
CA PHE A 75 3.69 -5.79 13.44
C PHE A 75 5.02 -5.90 12.69
N LEU A 76 6.12 -6.21 13.39
CA LEU A 76 7.42 -6.41 12.78
C LEU A 76 7.40 -7.60 11.82
N ILE A 77 6.87 -8.75 12.24
CA ILE A 77 6.72 -9.96 11.41
C ILE A 77 5.89 -9.67 10.16
N PHE A 78 4.72 -9.02 10.32
CA PHE A 78 3.86 -8.68 9.18
C PHE A 78 4.55 -7.78 8.18
N ASN A 79 5.35 -6.80 8.62
CA ASN A 79 6.13 -5.96 7.73
C ASN A 79 7.27 -6.72 7.04
N SER A 80 7.97 -7.61 7.74
CA SER A 80 9.01 -8.44 7.14
C SER A 80 8.43 -9.38 6.07
N VAL A 81 7.34 -10.08 6.37
CA VAL A 81 6.64 -10.93 5.42
C VAL A 81 6.15 -10.13 4.21
N LYS A 82 5.62 -8.93 4.44
CA LYS A 82 5.21 -8.00 3.37
C LYS A 82 6.37 -7.66 2.42
N MET A 83 7.55 -7.36 2.95
CA MET A 83 8.73 -7.05 2.13
C MET A 83 9.18 -8.26 1.30
N VAL A 84 9.20 -9.46 1.89
CA VAL A 84 9.53 -10.70 1.19
C VAL A 84 8.53 -10.97 0.06
N LEU A 85 7.23 -10.78 0.33
CA LEU A 85 6.17 -10.90 -0.67
C LEU A 85 6.38 -9.94 -1.84
N PHE A 86 6.80 -8.70 -1.58
CA PHE A 86 7.05 -7.72 -2.64
C PHE A 86 8.23 -8.10 -3.52
N ILE A 87 9.31 -8.59 -2.90
CA ILE A 87 10.46 -9.10 -3.65
C ILE A 87 10.01 -10.29 -4.53
N ALA A 88 9.22 -11.21 -3.99
CA ALA A 88 8.70 -12.34 -4.74
C ALA A 88 7.83 -11.90 -5.93
N ILE A 89 6.92 -10.93 -5.74
CA ILE A 89 6.08 -10.38 -6.82
C ILE A 89 6.94 -9.76 -7.92
N ILE A 90 7.94 -8.95 -7.55
CA ILE A 90 8.85 -8.31 -8.51
C ILE A 90 9.68 -9.36 -9.25
N ALA A 91 10.23 -10.35 -8.54
CA ALA A 91 11.05 -11.40 -9.14
C ALA A 91 10.24 -12.27 -10.11
N VAL A 92 9.02 -12.67 -9.73
CA VAL A 92 8.11 -13.42 -10.60
C VAL A 92 7.77 -12.60 -11.84
N TYR A 93 7.45 -11.31 -11.69
CA TYR A 93 7.17 -10.46 -12.83
C TYR A 93 8.39 -10.32 -13.75
N ALA A 94 9.57 -10.07 -13.18
CA ALA A 94 10.81 -9.94 -13.93
C ALA A 94 11.15 -11.21 -14.71
N TYR A 95 10.89 -12.39 -14.15
CA TYR A 95 11.10 -13.66 -14.84
C TYR A 95 10.27 -13.77 -16.13
N PHE A 96 8.99 -13.35 -16.11
CA PHE A 96 8.11 -13.43 -17.28
C PHE A 96 8.23 -12.24 -18.25
N PHE A 97 8.55 -11.04 -17.74
CA PHE A 97 8.54 -9.80 -18.50
C PHE A 97 9.84 -9.00 -18.29
N HIS A 98 10.96 -9.57 -18.73
CA HIS A 98 12.29 -8.99 -18.54
C HIS A 98 12.41 -7.54 -19.02
N ASP A 99 11.86 -7.24 -20.21
CA ASP A 99 11.99 -5.92 -20.84
C ASP A 99 11.25 -4.81 -20.08
N ASP A 100 10.20 -5.16 -19.31
CA ASP A 100 9.40 -4.22 -18.52
C ASP A 100 9.68 -4.32 -17.01
N ALA A 101 10.58 -5.23 -16.60
CA ALA A 101 10.82 -5.56 -15.20
C ALA A 101 11.27 -4.34 -14.38
N ILE A 102 12.16 -3.52 -14.95
CA ILE A 102 12.70 -2.32 -14.28
C ILE A 102 11.58 -1.29 -14.10
N ASN A 103 10.79 -1.03 -15.15
CA ASN A 103 9.69 -0.08 -15.10
C ASN A 103 8.63 -0.52 -14.08
N PHE A 104 8.32 -1.82 -14.05
CA PHE A 104 7.42 -2.40 -13.05
C PHE A 104 7.97 -2.26 -11.64
N ALA A 105 9.24 -2.60 -11.41
CA ALA A 105 9.85 -2.49 -10.09
C ALA A 105 9.83 -1.04 -9.56
N ILE A 106 10.12 -0.07 -10.41
CA ILE A 106 10.05 1.36 -10.08
C ILE A 106 8.61 1.77 -9.76
N GLY A 107 7.66 1.46 -10.63
CA GLY A 107 6.24 1.78 -10.41
C GLY A 107 5.68 1.12 -9.14
N PHE A 108 6.04 -0.13 -8.90
CA PHE A 108 5.69 -0.88 -7.70
C PHE A 108 6.29 -0.26 -6.44
N PHE A 109 7.55 0.19 -6.50
CA PHE A 109 8.21 0.89 -5.39
C PHE A 109 7.57 2.24 -5.08
N ILE A 110 7.19 3.01 -6.10
CA ILE A 110 6.48 4.29 -5.91
C ILE A 110 5.13 4.03 -5.22
N CYS A 111 4.36 3.04 -5.69
CA CYS A 111 3.10 2.64 -5.04
C CYS A 111 3.36 2.24 -3.59
N TYR A 112 4.38 1.40 -3.33
CA TYR A 112 4.78 1.02 -1.98
C TYR A 112 5.03 2.23 -1.08
N ALA A 113 5.84 3.19 -1.53
CA ALA A 113 6.23 4.35 -0.73
C ALA A 113 5.01 5.23 -0.37
N VAL A 114 4.15 5.52 -1.35
CA VAL A 114 2.95 6.35 -1.17
C VAL A 114 1.97 5.66 -0.22
N PHE A 115 1.57 4.43 -0.51
CA PHE A 115 0.59 3.72 0.30
C PHE A 115 1.12 3.40 1.69
N THR A 116 2.40 3.04 1.84
CA THR A 116 2.98 2.79 3.17
C THR A 116 3.02 4.06 4.01
N THR A 117 3.32 5.22 3.40
CA THR A 117 3.28 6.51 4.11
C THR A 117 1.89 6.81 4.65
N VAL A 118 0.85 6.60 3.84
CA VAL A 118 -0.55 6.76 4.27
C VAL A 118 -0.87 5.83 5.45
N LEU A 119 -0.51 4.55 5.33
CA LEU A 119 -0.76 3.55 6.36
C LEU A 119 -0.08 3.91 7.69
N VAL A 120 1.21 4.25 7.66
CA VAL A 120 2.00 4.60 8.85
C VAL A 120 1.49 5.89 9.50
N ARG A 121 1.15 6.92 8.71
CA ARG A 121 0.55 8.17 9.24
C ARG A 121 -0.77 7.89 9.95
N SER A 122 -1.61 7.03 9.39
CA SER A 122 -2.87 6.64 10.02
C SER A 122 -2.65 5.84 11.30
N PHE A 123 -1.61 5.02 11.37
CA PHE A 123 -1.24 4.31 12.60
C PHE A 123 -0.74 5.24 13.71
N ASN A 124 0.09 6.23 13.38
CA ASN A 124 0.55 7.20 14.38
C ASN A 124 -0.61 8.01 14.98
N ARG A 125 -1.66 8.28 14.18
CA ARG A 125 -2.88 8.92 14.68
C ARG A 125 -3.67 8.04 15.66
N LEU A 126 -3.69 6.71 15.46
CA LEU A 126 -4.30 5.78 16.41
C LEU A 126 -3.55 5.75 17.75
N GLN A 127 -2.22 5.89 17.72
CA GLN A 127 -1.39 5.90 18.92
C GLN A 127 -1.44 7.21 19.71
N LYS A 128 -1.57 8.37 19.04
CA LYS A 128 -1.63 9.71 19.68
C LYS A 128 -2.94 10.04 20.40
N VAL A 129 -4.01 9.26 20.23
CA VAL A 129 -5.29 9.48 20.93
C VAL A 129 -5.27 8.87 22.35
N ARG A 130 -4.14 8.29 22.75
CA ARG A 130 -3.82 7.90 24.12
C ARG A 130 -2.98 8.98 24.77
#